data_AF-A0A520MG10-F1
#
_entry.id   AF-A0A520MG10-F1
#
_cell.length_a   1.000
_cell.length_b   1.000
_cell.length_c   1.000
_cell.angle_alpha   90.00
_cell.angle_beta   90.00
_cell.angle_gamma   90.00
#
_symmetry.space_group_name_H-M   'P 1'
#
loop_
_entity.id
_entity.type
_entity.pdbx_description
1 polymer ?
#
loop_
_entity_poly.entity_id
_entity_poly.type
_entity_poly.pdbx_seq_one_letter_code
_entity_poly.pdbx_strand_id
1 'polypeptide(L)'
;MLSQIREYQDQAARGVKLEGNELAITETQTQSGFASSIKGALQEVNGLQQVSKANRAAYEQGEDIPLTEVVMSMQKSSLAFEATLQIRNKVLKAYEDIMNMPV
;
A
#
# COMPACT_ATOMS: atom_id res chain seq x y z
N MET A 1 -34.62 -48.91 13.71
CA MET A 1 -34.69 -47.99 12.55
C MET A 1 -35.57 -46.74 12.77
N LEU A 2 -35.99 -46.41 14.00
CA LEU A 2 -36.58 -45.09 14.34
C LEU A 2 -35.71 -44.26 15.30
N SER A 3 -34.62 -44.82 15.83
CA SER A 3 -33.63 -44.09 16.66
C SER A 3 -32.64 -43.27 15.84
N GLN A 4 -32.39 -43.68 14.59
CA GLN A 4 -31.36 -43.11 13.72
C GLN A 4 -31.82 -41.81 13.04
N ILE A 5 -33.13 -41.56 12.97
CA ILE A 5 -33.71 -40.32 12.44
C ILE A 5 -33.63 -39.18 13.46
N ARG A 6 -33.68 -39.50 14.76
CA ARG A 6 -33.65 -38.49 15.83
C ARG A 6 -32.23 -37.93 16.04
N GLU A 7 -31.22 -38.77 15.87
CA GLU A 7 -29.81 -38.38 15.91
C GLU A 7 -29.43 -37.48 14.72
N TYR A 8 -30.08 -37.65 13.57
CA TYR A 8 -29.92 -36.77 12.41
C TYR A 8 -30.61 -35.40 12.57
N GLN A 9 -31.63 -35.29 13.44
CA GLN A 9 -32.31 -34.02 13.71
C GLN A 9 -31.49 -33.12 14.66
N ASP A 10 -30.82 -33.70 15.66
CA ASP A 10 -29.94 -32.94 16.56
C ASP A 10 -28.64 -32.48 15.87
N GLN A 11 -28.20 -33.21 14.83
CA GLN A 11 -27.03 -32.82 14.03
C GLN A 11 -27.35 -31.68 13.05
N ALA A 12 -28.59 -31.57 12.57
CA ALA A 12 -29.05 -30.44 11.75
C ALA A 12 -29.28 -29.16 12.57
N ALA A 13 -29.67 -29.28 13.85
CA ALA A 13 -29.88 -28.14 14.74
C ALA A 13 -28.57 -27.45 15.21
N ARG A 14 -27.42 -28.14 15.13
CA ARG A 14 -26.09 -27.54 15.42
C ARG A 14 -25.39 -26.94 14.20
N GLY A 15 -25.93 -27.13 13.00
CA GLY A 15 -25.34 -26.65 11.74
C GLY A 15 -25.74 -25.23 11.32
N VAL A 16 -26.67 -24.58 12.04
CA VAL A 16 -27.13 -23.21 11.72
C VAL A 16 -26.94 -22.30 12.94
N LYS A 17 -25.70 -22.21 13.40
CA LYS A 17 -25.19 -21.04 14.10
C LYS A 17 -24.09 -20.41 13.25
N LEU A 18 -24.51 -19.93 12.09
CA LEU A 18 -23.83 -18.86 11.35
C LEU A 18 -24.45 -17.55 11.84
N GLU A 19 -24.26 -17.22 13.11
CA GLU A 19 -24.54 -15.88 13.62
C GLU A 19 -23.27 -15.05 13.43
N GLY A 20 -23.40 -14.03 12.56
CA GLY A 20 -22.64 -12.80 12.69
C GLY A 20 -21.17 -12.90 12.36
N ASN A 21 -20.85 -13.18 11.09
CA ASN A 21 -19.74 -12.47 10.47
C ASN A 21 -20.12 -10.97 10.42
N GLU A 22 -20.06 -10.30 11.56
CA GLU A 22 -19.85 -8.86 11.56
C GLU A 22 -18.46 -8.69 10.96
N LEU A 23 -18.47 -8.39 9.66
CA LEU A 23 -17.49 -7.56 9.01
C LEU A 23 -17.40 -6.26 9.82
N ALA A 24 -16.77 -6.32 10.98
CA ALA A 24 -16.11 -5.18 11.59
C ALA A 24 -14.91 -4.90 10.69
N ILE A 25 -15.22 -4.31 9.53
CA ILE A 25 -14.30 -3.45 8.82
C ILE A 25 -13.72 -2.52 9.90
N THR A 26 -12.50 -2.83 10.30
CA THR A 26 -11.75 -2.03 11.23
C THR A 26 -11.40 -0.74 10.48
N GLU A 27 -12.36 0.19 10.41
CA GLU A 27 -12.24 1.47 9.70
C GLU A 27 -11.04 2.30 10.19
N THR A 28 -10.55 1.98 11.39
CA THR A 28 -9.38 2.62 12.00
C THR A 28 -8.04 2.07 11.49
N GLN A 29 -7.97 0.85 10.94
CA GLN A 29 -6.71 0.28 10.43
C GLN A 29 -6.36 0.78 9.02
N THR A 30 -7.35 1.01 8.17
CA THR A 30 -7.14 1.51 6.80
C THR A 30 -6.59 2.93 6.75
N GLN A 31 -7.01 3.81 7.66
CA GLN A 31 -6.49 5.18 7.74
C GLN A 31 -5.00 5.22 8.13
N SER A 32 -4.56 4.35 9.05
CA SER A 32 -3.14 4.21 9.40
C SER A 32 -2.33 3.61 8.25
N GLY A 33 -2.90 2.60 7.57
CA GLY A 33 -2.24 1.91 6.46
C GLY A 33 -1.88 2.83 5.30
N PHE A 34 -2.83 3.64 4.81
CA PHE A 34 -2.60 4.51 3.65
C PHE A 34 -1.55 5.60 3.92
N ALA A 35 -1.66 6.30 5.06
CA ALA A 35 -0.69 7.33 5.43
C ALA A 35 0.72 6.73 5.63
N SER A 36 0.79 5.52 6.22
CA SER A 36 2.05 4.79 6.36
C SER A 36 2.61 4.36 5.01
N SER A 37 1.78 3.92 4.06
CA SER A 37 2.21 3.58 2.70
C SER A 37 2.74 4.79 1.93
N ILE A 38 2.09 5.95 2.04
CA ILE A 38 2.60 7.20 1.44
C ILE A 38 3.94 7.57 2.06
N LYS A 39 4.04 7.51 3.40
CA LYS A 39 5.30 7.78 4.09
C LYS A 39 6.42 6.84 3.63
N GLY A 40 6.12 5.55 3.47
CA GLY A 40 7.04 4.56 2.93
C GLY A 40 7.48 4.88 1.50
N ALA A 41 6.54 5.23 0.62
CA ALA A 41 6.85 5.63 -0.76
C ALA A 41 7.74 6.89 -0.81
N LEU A 42 7.49 7.88 0.05
CA LEU A 42 8.33 9.08 0.15
C LEU A 42 9.75 8.75 0.62
N GLN A 43 9.90 7.83 1.56
CA GLN A 43 11.20 7.33 2.01
C GLN A 43 11.92 6.57 0.90
N GLU A 44 11.19 5.77 0.12
CA GLU A 44 11.74 5.04 -1.03
C GLU A 44 12.26 6.00 -2.11
N VAL A 45 11.49 7.03 -2.47
CA VAL A 45 11.96 8.07 -3.40
C VAL A 45 13.22 8.76 -2.87
N ASN A 46 13.27 9.07 -1.58
CA ASN A 46 14.46 9.65 -0.98
C ASN A 46 15.67 8.71 -1.10
N GLY A 47 15.47 7.42 -0.85
CA GLY A 47 16.49 6.39 -1.05
C GLY A 47 16.98 6.32 -2.49
N LEU A 48 16.07 6.28 -3.47
CA LEU A 48 16.41 6.28 -4.89
C LEU A 48 17.18 7.52 -5.31
N GLN A 49 16.82 8.70 -4.79
CA GLN A 49 17.56 9.94 -5.03
C GLN A 49 18.99 9.89 -4.45
N GLN A 50 19.18 9.33 -3.25
CA GLN A 50 20.50 9.17 -2.67
C GLN A 50 21.36 8.18 -3.45
N VAL A 51 20.80 7.03 -3.83
CA VAL A 51 21.50 6.02 -4.65
C VAL A 51 21.92 6.62 -5.99
N SER A 52 21.03 7.36 -6.66
CA SER A 52 21.36 7.99 -7.93
C SER A 52 22.49 9.02 -7.81
N LYS A 53 22.51 9.81 -6.73
CA LYS A 53 23.61 10.74 -6.44
C LYS A 53 24.92 10.00 -6.14
N ALA A 54 24.86 8.94 -5.35
CA ALA A 54 26.04 8.13 -5.02
C ALA A 54 26.63 7.48 -6.26
N ASN A 55 25.81 6.83 -7.09
CA ASN A 55 26.24 6.21 -8.34
C ASN A 55 26.86 7.22 -9.31
N ARG A 56 26.29 8.44 -9.37
CA ARG A 56 26.87 9.52 -10.17
C ARG A 56 28.24 9.93 -9.66
N ALA A 57 28.38 10.16 -8.36
CA ALA A 57 29.63 10.58 -7.75
C ALA A 57 30.72 9.51 -7.89
N ALA A 58 30.37 8.24 -7.69
CA ALA A 58 31.26 7.09 -7.89
C ALA A 58 31.76 7.01 -9.34
N TYR A 59 30.86 7.17 -10.32
CA TYR A 59 31.23 7.20 -11.73
C TYR A 59 32.14 8.40 -12.06
N GLU A 60 31.84 9.58 -11.54
CA GLU A 60 32.67 10.79 -11.70
C GLU A 60 34.06 10.65 -11.05
N GLN A 61 34.18 9.86 -9.98
CA GLN A 61 35.44 9.53 -9.31
C GLN A 61 36.24 8.41 -10.02
N GLY A 62 35.66 7.78 -11.04
CA GLY A 62 36.30 6.70 -11.79
C GLY A 62 36.23 5.33 -11.12
N GLU A 63 35.25 5.11 -10.21
CA GLU A 63 34.94 3.78 -9.71
C GLU A 63 34.40 2.87 -10.83
N ASP A 64 34.51 1.56 -10.65
CA ASP A 64 34.04 0.53 -11.59
C ASP A 64 32.51 0.34 -11.54
N ILE A 65 31.77 1.43 -11.75
CA ILE A 65 30.32 1.42 -11.95
C ILE A 65 30.04 1.63 -13.44
N PRO A 66 29.28 0.74 -14.09
CA PRO A 66 28.93 0.93 -15.49
C PRO A 66 27.97 2.12 -15.63
N LEU A 67 28.18 2.94 -16.67
CA LEU A 67 27.33 4.09 -16.98
C LEU A 67 25.83 3.72 -17.07
N THR A 68 25.53 2.50 -17.52
CA THR A 68 24.16 1.98 -17.59
C THR A 68 23.48 1.93 -16.23
N GLU A 69 24.20 1.58 -15.15
CA GLU A 69 23.66 1.54 -13.79
C GLU A 69 23.39 2.96 -13.26
N VAL A 70 24.27 3.92 -13.58
CA VAL A 70 24.05 5.34 -13.25
C VAL A 70 22.77 5.84 -13.92
N VAL A 71 22.65 5.65 -15.23
CA VAL A 71 21.47 6.11 -15.99
C VAL A 71 20.20 5.40 -15.52
N MET A 72 20.27 4.09 -15.25
CA MET A 72 19.12 3.34 -14.75
C MET A 72 18.69 3.82 -13.36
N SER A 73 19.65 4.12 -12.46
CA SER A 73 19.34 4.69 -11.14
C SER A 73 18.66 6.06 -11.24
N MET A 74 19.09 6.89 -12.19
CA MET A 74 18.46 8.18 -12.47
C MET A 74 17.03 8.01 -12.99
N GLN A 75 16.82 7.08 -13.93
CA GLN A 75 15.49 6.80 -14.47
C GLN A 75 14.52 6.29 -13.39
N LYS A 76 14.97 5.37 -12.54
CA LYS A 76 14.21 4.88 -11.39
C LYS A 76 13.82 6.03 -10.45
N SER A 77 14.78 6.89 -10.10
CA SER A 77 14.53 8.05 -9.24
C SER A 77 13.53 9.03 -9.85
N SER A 78 13.62 9.30 -11.16
CA SER A 78 12.70 10.22 -11.84
C SER A 78 11.28 9.67 -11.90
N LEU A 79 11.13 8.39 -12.28
CA LEU A 79 9.82 7.73 -12.34
C LEU A 79 9.15 7.66 -10.97
N ALA A 80 9.90 7.29 -9.93
CA ALA A 80 9.37 7.22 -8.58
C ALA A 80 8.96 8.60 -8.03
N PHE A 81 9.72 9.65 -8.36
CA PHE A 81 9.38 11.02 -8.03
C PHE A 81 8.09 11.48 -8.72
N GLU A 82 7.93 11.19 -10.02
CA GLU A 82 6.71 11.52 -10.77
C GLU A 82 5.48 10.81 -10.19
N ALA A 83 5.59 9.52 -9.88
CA ALA A 83 4.53 8.76 -9.23
C ALA A 83 4.12 9.39 -7.89
N THR A 84 5.11 9.85 -7.11
CA THR A 84 4.86 10.53 -5.83
C THR A 84 4.16 11.87 -6.01
N LEU A 85 4.52 12.65 -7.02
CA LEU A 85 3.83 13.90 -7.34
C LEU A 85 2.37 13.65 -7.69
N GLN A 86 2.07 12.61 -8.46
CA GLN A 86 0.71 12.23 -8.79
C GLN A 86 -0.10 11.84 -7.53
N ILE A 87 0.49 11.08 -6.61
CA ILE A 87 -0.15 10.72 -5.35
C ILE A 87 -0.41 11.96 -4.50
N ARG A 88 0.59 12.84 -4.34
CA ARG A 88 0.44 14.12 -3.64
C ARG A 88 -0.75 14.91 -4.17
N ASN A 89 -0.83 15.07 -5.49
CA ASN A 89 -1.89 15.84 -6.12
C ASN A 89 -3.27 15.20 -5.90
N LYS A 90 -3.37 13.87 -5.97
CA LYS A 90 -4.63 13.14 -5.67
C LYS A 90 -5.05 13.29 -4.20
N VAL A 91 -4.11 13.26 -3.26
CA VAL A 91 -4.40 13.43 -1.83
C VAL A 91 -4.86 14.85 -1.53
N LEU A 92 -4.19 15.86 -2.11
CA LEU A 92 -4.63 17.25 -1.98
C LEU A 92 -6.02 17.46 -2.54
N LYS A 93 -6.30 16.91 -3.73
CA LYS A 93 -7.62 16.98 -4.34
C LYS A 93 -8.70 16.31 -3.47
N ALA A 94 -8.44 15.11 -2.94
CA ALA A 94 -9.38 14.43 -2.07
C ALA A 94 -9.67 15.23 -0.78
N TYR A 95 -8.67 15.93 -0.25
CA TYR A 95 -8.86 16.84 0.88
C TYR A 95 -9.71 18.06 0.51
N GLU A 96 -9.44 18.69 -0.65
CA GLU A 96 -10.23 19.79 -1.18
C GLU A 96 -11.69 19.37 -1.45
N ASP A 97 -11.92 18.18 -2.02
CA ASP A 97 -13.25 17.64 -2.32
C ASP A 97 -14.07 17.42 -1.04
N ILE A 98 -13.45 16.94 0.05
CA ILE A 98 -14.11 16.79 1.37
C ILE A 98 -14.49 18.16 1.94
N MET A 99 -13.61 19.16 1.82
CA MET A 99 -13.83 20.50 2.36
C MET A 99 -14.92 21.27 1.60
N ASN A 100 -15.06 21.02 0.29
CA ASN A 100 -16.08 21.66 -0.56
C ASN A 100 -17.41 20.90 -0.58
N MET A 101 -17.54 19.80 0.15
CA MET A 101 -18.80 19.07 0.26
C MET A 101 -19.79 19.93 1.07
N PRO A 102 -20.95 20.34 0.49
CA PRO A 102 -21.94 21.08 1.25
C PRO A 102 -22.52 20.19 2.35
N VAL A 103 -22.57 20.71 3.58
CA VAL A 103 -23.27 20.08 4.71
C VAL A 103 -24.79 20.12 4.53
#